data_AF-A0AA40ZSD2-F1
#
_entry.id   AF-A0AA40ZSD2-F1
#
_cell.length_a   1.000
_cell.length_b   1.000
_cell.length_c   1.000
_cell.angle_alpha   90.00
_cell.angle_beta   90.00
_cell.angle_gamma   90.00
#
_symmetry.space_group_name_H-M   'P 1'
#
loop_
_entity.id
_entity.type
_entity.pdbx_description
1 polymer ?
#
loop_
_entity_poly.entity_id
_entity_poly.type
_entity_poly.pdbx_seq_one_letter_code
_entity_poly.pdbx_strand_id
1 'polypeptide(L)'
;MKTAKRTLCTLLLATACSFGIRAQENQTYFLHTIEKGQSLYSIASMYGISQSDIVRLNPGSDEKIYVGRTLRIPRKKESQTQETFHTIAAGETLYRLSNLYGVSVQAICDANPGLDANNFRTGQVIRIPAKTPETTVEVPKEQPKEPEMLKPNCRDMHKVKRRETIYSISREYGITEEELIAANPELKGENKIKRGSFLCIPYAREARPDKTTEQKPLTDRELFEENDKKAKKYATVKAAIILPLLPEGIQKSESTRMLEYYEGLLMAVDSLKRQGVSFDLYTYNSGPENASLQSILSRREMQDVNIIFGPLYQQHIQPLAEFAQKKDIRLVIPFTSKDNSVFRNPCVYQINTPQSYLYSEVYDHFLRTFSRPNVIFIEAKEGAKEKADFIKGLKEELRSRSIPMVSLADNSEEASLSAAMRAGYENIFIPTSGSNLTLIKLLPHLTLAVRQHPEMQCHLFGYPEWQTYTKDHLESFFELDTYFYSSFYTNNLLPAASNFTRNYRHWYGKDLEERYPKYGILGFDTGYFFLKGLSQYGSKLEDNLDRLQVNPIQTGFKFQRVNNWGGFINRKVFFVRFTKNYELLKLDFD
;
A
#
# COMPACT_ATOMS: atom_id res chain seq x y z
N MET A 1 35.77 -11.70 -54.02
CA MET A 1 34.93 -11.35 -55.19
C MET A 1 33.55 -11.94 -55.02
N LYS A 2 32.51 -11.10 -55.19
CA LYS A 2 31.06 -11.40 -55.33
C LYS A 2 30.34 -11.92 -54.07
N THR A 3 29.83 -11.08 -53.17
CA THR A 3 28.53 -10.35 -53.19
C THR A 3 27.31 -11.18 -53.63
N ALA A 4 26.45 -11.52 -52.67
CA ALA A 4 25.02 -11.74 -52.89
C ALA A 4 24.24 -11.07 -51.74
N LYS A 5 23.70 -9.88 -52.05
CA LYS A 5 22.73 -9.15 -51.22
C LYS A 5 21.40 -9.90 -51.24
N ARG A 6 20.83 -10.21 -50.07
CA ARG A 6 19.39 -10.45 -49.90
C ARG A 6 18.84 -9.40 -48.95
N THR A 7 18.32 -8.34 -49.55
CA THR A 7 17.36 -7.41 -48.98
C THR A 7 16.09 -8.18 -48.61
N LEU A 8 15.76 -8.23 -47.32
CA LEU A 8 14.42 -8.57 -46.84
C LEU A 8 13.88 -7.38 -46.07
N CYS A 9 12.85 -6.74 -46.64
CA CYS A 9 12.09 -5.66 -46.03
C CYS A 9 11.46 -6.12 -44.71
N THR A 10 11.95 -5.61 -43.59
CA THR A 10 11.19 -5.61 -42.33
C THR A 10 10.18 -4.48 -42.38
N LEU A 11 8.94 -4.84 -42.74
CA LEU A 11 7.76 -4.01 -42.50
C LEU A 11 7.61 -3.80 -40.98
N LEU A 12 8.01 -2.63 -40.51
CA LEU A 12 7.64 -2.06 -39.22
C LEU A 12 6.13 -1.77 -39.25
N LEU A 13 5.32 -2.74 -38.82
CA LEU A 13 3.94 -2.49 -38.41
C LEU A 13 3.98 -1.83 -37.03
N ALA A 14 4.20 -0.52 -37.02
CA ALA A 14 3.85 0.34 -35.91
C ALA A 14 2.32 0.45 -35.87
N THR A 15 1.65 -0.50 -35.22
CA THR A 15 0.27 -0.32 -34.78
C THR A 15 0.27 0.67 -33.62
N ALA A 16 0.35 1.96 -33.96
CA ALA A 16 -0.09 3.02 -33.08
C ALA A 16 -1.59 2.83 -32.87
N CYS A 17 -1.98 2.05 -31.86
CA CYS A 17 -3.31 2.13 -31.29
C CYS A 17 -3.43 3.51 -30.64
N SER A 18 -3.90 4.48 -31.42
CA SER A 18 -4.52 5.70 -30.93
C SER A 18 -5.70 5.28 -30.05
N PHE A 19 -5.46 5.18 -28.74
CA PHE A 19 -6.51 5.09 -27.74
C PHE A 19 -7.27 6.41 -27.79
N GLY A 20 -8.40 6.41 -28.49
CA GLY A 20 -9.38 7.46 -28.37
C GLY A 20 -9.78 7.62 -26.91
N ILE A 21 -9.86 8.87 -26.47
CA ILE A 21 -10.46 9.26 -25.20
C ILE A 21 -11.91 8.79 -25.24
N ARG A 22 -12.19 7.65 -24.61
CA ARG A 22 -13.55 7.27 -24.24
C ARG A 22 -13.65 7.44 -22.73
N ALA A 23 -14.55 8.33 -22.32
CA ALA A 23 -15.07 8.38 -20.96
C ALA A 23 -15.46 6.95 -20.53
N GLN A 24 -14.91 6.52 -19.40
CA GLN A 24 -14.99 5.15 -18.86
C GLN A 24 -16.38 4.82 -18.25
N GLU A 25 -17.43 5.57 -18.61
CA GLU A 25 -18.77 5.40 -18.03
C GLU A 25 -19.50 4.14 -18.56
N ASN A 26 -19.09 3.60 -19.71
CA ASN A 26 -19.80 2.49 -20.38
C ASN A 26 -19.02 1.17 -20.51
N GLN A 27 -17.92 0.99 -19.80
CA GLN A 27 -17.19 -0.29 -19.78
C GLN A 27 -17.59 -1.13 -18.56
N THR A 28 -17.86 -2.42 -18.77
CA THR A 28 -18.14 -3.40 -17.70
C THR A 28 -16.92 -3.70 -16.81
N TYR A 29 -15.80 -3.05 -17.07
CA TYR A 29 -14.52 -3.23 -16.40
C TYR A 29 -13.74 -1.91 -16.34
N PHE A 30 -12.75 -1.85 -15.46
CA PHE A 30 -11.68 -0.84 -15.45
C PHE A 30 -10.31 -1.51 -15.57
N LEU A 31 -9.23 -0.73 -15.72
CA LEU A 31 -7.88 -1.27 -15.90
C LEU A 31 -7.06 -1.14 -14.62
N HIS A 32 -6.45 -2.23 -14.19
CA HIS A 32 -5.50 -2.27 -13.08
C HIS A 32 -4.11 -2.57 -13.60
N THR A 33 -3.14 -1.69 -13.35
CA THR A 33 -1.73 -1.95 -13.68
C THR A 33 -1.10 -2.78 -12.57
N ILE A 34 -0.56 -3.96 -12.91
CA ILE A 34 0.01 -4.89 -11.93
C ILE A 34 1.29 -4.30 -11.34
N GLU A 35 1.33 -4.20 -10.01
CA GLU A 35 2.50 -3.75 -9.26
C GLU A 35 3.31 -4.93 -8.71
N LYS A 36 4.54 -4.64 -8.33
CA LYS A 36 5.49 -5.63 -7.81
C LYS A 36 5.00 -6.27 -6.50
N GLY A 37 4.96 -7.59 -6.46
CA GLY A 37 4.49 -8.38 -5.30
C GLY A 37 2.99 -8.69 -5.32
N GLN A 38 2.23 -8.10 -6.24
CA GLN A 38 0.82 -8.43 -6.44
C GLN A 38 0.65 -9.80 -7.09
N SER A 39 -0.33 -10.54 -6.59
CA SER A 39 -0.90 -11.75 -7.18
C SER A 39 -2.36 -11.53 -7.57
N LEU A 40 -2.93 -12.40 -8.41
CA LEU A 40 -4.37 -12.39 -8.68
C LEU A 40 -5.21 -12.40 -7.40
N TYR A 41 -4.79 -13.16 -6.39
CA TYR A 41 -5.41 -13.16 -5.07
C TYR A 41 -5.41 -11.78 -4.43
N SER A 42 -4.25 -11.11 -4.33
CA SER A 42 -4.17 -9.79 -3.70
C SER A 42 -4.97 -8.72 -4.46
N ILE A 43 -5.00 -8.78 -5.80
CA ILE A 43 -5.77 -7.87 -6.65
C ILE A 43 -7.27 -8.13 -6.49
N ALA A 44 -7.68 -9.40 -6.45
CA ALA A 44 -9.06 -9.79 -6.19
C ALA A 44 -9.52 -9.31 -4.80
N SER A 45 -8.69 -9.49 -3.77
CA SER A 45 -8.95 -9.00 -2.40
C SER A 45 -9.06 -7.47 -2.34
N MET A 46 -8.20 -6.75 -3.05
CA MET A 46 -8.21 -5.29 -3.15
C MET A 46 -9.55 -4.74 -3.66
N TYR A 47 -10.13 -5.39 -4.67
CA TYR A 47 -11.39 -4.97 -5.29
C TYR A 47 -12.63 -5.73 -4.78
N GLY A 48 -12.45 -6.65 -3.82
CA GLY A 48 -13.53 -7.46 -3.26
C GLY A 48 -14.24 -8.36 -4.28
N ILE A 49 -13.52 -8.84 -5.30
CA ILE A 49 -14.02 -9.74 -6.35
C ILE A 49 -13.36 -11.12 -6.24
N SER A 50 -13.82 -12.10 -7.03
CA SER A 50 -13.17 -13.40 -7.10
C SER A 50 -12.01 -13.41 -8.10
N GLN A 51 -11.03 -14.31 -7.91
CA GLN A 51 -9.97 -14.50 -8.90
C GLN A 51 -10.53 -14.98 -10.25
N SER A 52 -11.54 -15.86 -10.23
CA SER A 52 -12.19 -16.36 -11.45
C SER A 52 -12.87 -15.25 -12.25
N ASP A 53 -13.43 -14.23 -11.59
CA ASP A 53 -13.98 -13.06 -12.27
C ASP A 53 -12.91 -12.26 -13.02
N ILE A 54 -11.70 -12.14 -12.45
CA ILE A 54 -10.55 -11.52 -13.13
C ILE A 54 -10.12 -12.37 -14.32
N VAL A 55 -9.95 -13.68 -14.12
CA VAL A 55 -9.48 -14.62 -15.15
C VAL A 55 -10.44 -14.64 -16.35
N ARG A 56 -11.76 -14.57 -16.12
CA ARG A 56 -12.76 -14.52 -17.19
C ARG A 56 -12.55 -13.35 -18.17
N LEU A 57 -12.10 -12.20 -17.68
CA LEU A 57 -11.81 -11.02 -18.53
C LEU A 57 -10.36 -10.98 -19.03
N ASN A 58 -9.49 -11.84 -18.47
CA ASN A 58 -8.06 -11.92 -18.76
C ASN A 58 -7.62 -13.39 -18.89
N PRO A 59 -8.01 -14.11 -19.96
CA PRO A 59 -7.64 -15.50 -20.15
C PRO A 59 -6.12 -15.72 -20.06
N GLY A 60 -5.68 -16.74 -19.32
CA GLY A 60 -4.27 -17.07 -19.06
C GLY A 60 -3.63 -16.34 -17.87
N SER A 61 -4.36 -15.44 -17.20
CA SER A 61 -3.83 -14.73 -16.01
C SER A 61 -3.71 -15.62 -14.76
N ASP A 62 -4.45 -16.72 -14.71
CA ASP A 62 -4.36 -17.78 -13.69
C ASP A 62 -3.03 -18.55 -13.77
N GLU A 63 -2.45 -18.62 -14.98
CA GLU A 63 -1.12 -19.17 -15.16
C GLU A 63 -0.05 -18.16 -14.75
N LYS A 64 -0.15 -16.92 -15.30
CA LYS A 64 0.87 -15.89 -15.09
C LYS A 64 0.38 -14.47 -15.30
N ILE A 65 0.85 -13.58 -14.43
CA ILE A 65 0.71 -12.12 -14.56
C ILE A 65 2.09 -11.44 -14.58
N TYR A 66 2.18 -10.26 -15.19
CA TYR A 66 3.45 -9.55 -15.37
C TYR A 66 3.34 -8.13 -14.83
N VAL A 67 4.30 -7.74 -13.99
CA VAL A 67 4.42 -6.37 -13.47
C VAL A 67 4.42 -5.36 -14.63
N GLY A 68 3.69 -4.27 -14.46
CA GLY A 68 3.53 -3.21 -15.46
C GLY A 68 2.49 -3.50 -16.56
N ARG A 69 1.95 -4.73 -16.67
CA ARG A 69 0.83 -5.02 -17.57
C ARG A 69 -0.51 -4.68 -16.89
N THR A 70 -1.51 -4.41 -17.71
CA THR A 70 -2.86 -4.09 -17.24
C THR A 70 -3.77 -5.32 -17.23
N LEU A 71 -4.55 -5.50 -16.15
CA LEU A 71 -5.67 -6.44 -16.06
C LEU A 71 -7.00 -5.70 -16.20
N ARG A 72 -7.94 -6.32 -16.89
CA ARG A 72 -9.35 -5.89 -16.93
C ARG A 72 -10.04 -6.36 -15.66
N ILE A 73 -10.42 -5.44 -14.79
CA ILE A 73 -11.09 -5.75 -13.53
C ILE A 73 -12.59 -5.48 -13.68
N PRO A 74 -13.47 -6.48 -13.50
CA PRO A 74 -14.90 -6.29 -13.66
C PRO A 74 -15.46 -5.30 -12.64
N ARG A 75 -16.37 -4.43 -13.09
CA ARG A 75 -17.16 -3.58 -12.20
C ARG A 75 -18.31 -4.41 -11.63
N LYS A 76 -18.50 -4.41 -10.30
CA LYS A 76 -19.73 -4.95 -9.70
C LYS A 76 -20.90 -4.05 -10.10
N LYS A 77 -22.06 -4.64 -10.42
CA LYS A 77 -23.29 -3.87 -10.69
C LYS A 77 -23.67 -3.06 -9.45
N GLU A 78 -24.14 -1.83 -9.65
CA GLU A 78 -24.44 -0.78 -8.65
C GLU A 78 -25.31 -1.21 -7.46
N SER A 79 -25.97 -2.37 -7.51
CA SER A 79 -26.96 -2.77 -6.53
C SER A 79 -26.41 -3.41 -5.24
N GLN A 80 -25.10 -3.60 -5.06
CA GLN A 80 -24.57 -4.26 -3.85
C GLN A 80 -23.33 -3.63 -3.19
N THR A 81 -22.65 -2.66 -3.81
CA THR A 81 -21.53 -1.92 -3.16
C THR A 81 -21.46 -0.48 -3.67
N GLN A 82 -21.50 0.50 -2.75
CA GLN A 82 -21.38 1.95 -2.99
C GLN A 82 -19.97 2.42 -3.45
N GLU A 83 -19.14 1.53 -3.99
CA GLU A 83 -17.72 1.80 -4.27
C GLU A 83 -17.46 1.78 -5.77
N THR A 84 -17.08 2.93 -6.32
CA THR A 84 -16.67 3.05 -7.73
C THR A 84 -15.15 3.11 -7.81
N PHE A 85 -14.54 2.46 -8.79
CA PHE A 85 -13.10 2.52 -9.04
C PHE A 85 -12.83 3.16 -10.41
N HIS A 86 -11.85 4.06 -10.45
CA HIS A 86 -11.46 4.81 -11.64
C HIS A 86 -9.98 4.64 -11.93
N THR A 87 -9.62 4.38 -13.19
CA THR A 87 -8.22 4.36 -13.64
C THR A 87 -7.89 5.73 -14.22
N ILE A 88 -6.94 6.45 -13.60
CA ILE A 88 -6.55 7.80 -14.05
C ILE A 88 -6.07 7.74 -15.50
N ALA A 89 -6.72 8.50 -16.37
CA ALA A 89 -6.37 8.65 -17.77
C ALA A 89 -5.39 9.82 -17.98
N ALA A 90 -4.80 9.89 -19.17
CA ALA A 90 -3.91 10.99 -19.53
C ALA A 90 -4.69 12.32 -19.56
N GLY A 91 -4.18 13.35 -18.85
CA GLY A 91 -4.77 14.68 -18.81
C GLY A 91 -5.96 14.87 -17.86
N GLU A 92 -6.29 13.86 -17.06
CA GLU A 92 -7.22 14.01 -15.94
C GLU A 92 -6.54 14.71 -14.76
N THR A 93 -7.32 15.52 -14.04
CA THR A 93 -6.91 16.21 -12.82
C THR A 93 -7.91 15.87 -11.71
N LEU A 94 -7.51 16.02 -10.46
CA LEU A 94 -8.36 15.75 -9.30
C LEU A 94 -9.64 16.60 -9.33
N TYR A 95 -9.53 17.86 -9.75
CA TYR A 95 -10.66 18.77 -9.97
C TYR A 95 -11.61 18.30 -11.09
N ARG A 96 -11.07 17.78 -12.20
CA ARG A 96 -11.92 17.24 -13.29
C ARG A 96 -12.65 15.99 -12.83
N LEU A 97 -11.98 15.12 -12.06
CA LEU A 97 -12.58 13.91 -11.51
C LEU A 97 -13.66 14.24 -10.46
N SER A 98 -13.43 15.23 -9.60
CA SER A 98 -14.45 15.68 -8.63
C SER A 98 -15.72 16.17 -9.35
N ASN A 99 -15.55 16.94 -10.43
CA ASN A 99 -16.67 17.41 -11.24
C ASN A 99 -17.37 16.29 -12.01
N LEU A 100 -16.60 15.37 -12.60
CA LEU A 100 -17.12 14.22 -13.35
C LEU A 100 -18.02 13.34 -12.48
N TYR A 101 -17.57 13.04 -11.27
CA TYR A 101 -18.29 12.15 -10.35
C TYR A 101 -19.28 12.87 -9.43
N GLY A 102 -19.28 14.22 -9.43
CA GLY A 102 -20.14 15.02 -8.56
C GLY A 102 -19.87 14.81 -7.07
N VAL A 103 -18.59 14.61 -6.70
CA VAL A 103 -18.09 14.43 -5.32
C VAL A 103 -17.05 15.50 -5.02
N SER A 104 -16.83 15.84 -3.75
CA SER A 104 -15.80 16.83 -3.39
C SER A 104 -14.38 16.25 -3.53
N VAL A 105 -13.40 17.13 -3.74
CA VAL A 105 -11.98 16.76 -3.72
C VAL A 105 -11.61 16.10 -2.39
N GLN A 106 -12.03 16.69 -1.26
CA GLN A 106 -11.83 16.10 0.08
C GLN A 106 -12.36 14.67 0.17
N ALA A 107 -13.55 14.39 -0.38
CA ALA A 107 -14.12 13.05 -0.33
C ALA A 107 -13.30 12.04 -1.15
N ILE A 108 -12.72 12.47 -2.29
CA ILE A 108 -11.78 11.64 -3.05
C ILE A 108 -10.50 11.41 -2.25
N CYS A 109 -9.92 12.45 -1.64
CA CYS A 109 -8.72 12.32 -0.80
C CYS A 109 -8.97 11.39 0.41
N ASP A 110 -10.09 11.55 1.11
CA ASP A 110 -10.46 10.72 2.26
C ASP A 110 -10.70 9.25 1.88
N ALA A 111 -11.24 9.00 0.68
CA ALA A 111 -11.39 7.65 0.15
C ALA A 111 -10.05 7.02 -0.30
N ASN A 112 -9.01 7.84 -0.50
CA ASN A 112 -7.70 7.43 -0.97
C ASN A 112 -6.57 8.01 -0.09
N PRO A 113 -6.48 7.62 1.19
CA PRO A 113 -5.48 8.16 2.13
C PRO A 113 -4.02 7.83 1.77
N GLY A 114 -3.78 6.98 0.76
CA GLY A 114 -2.45 6.74 0.19
C GLY A 114 -2.12 7.59 -1.03
N LEU A 115 -3.05 8.39 -1.54
CA LEU A 115 -2.90 9.18 -2.75
C LEU A 115 -2.39 10.58 -2.41
N ASP A 116 -1.39 11.05 -3.15
CA ASP A 116 -0.79 12.37 -3.02
C ASP A 116 -0.42 12.95 -4.40
N ALA A 117 0.13 14.15 -4.42
CA ALA A 117 0.57 14.80 -5.65
C ALA A 117 1.69 14.07 -6.39
N ASN A 118 2.48 13.24 -5.68
CA ASN A 118 3.60 12.52 -6.26
C ASN A 118 3.14 11.24 -6.96
N ASN A 119 2.06 10.60 -6.51
CA ASN A 119 1.57 9.32 -7.03
C ASN A 119 0.23 9.42 -7.79
N PHE A 120 -0.42 10.58 -7.83
CA PHE A 120 -1.53 10.87 -8.76
C PHE A 120 -1.02 10.88 -10.21
N ARG A 121 -1.07 9.73 -10.89
CA ARG A 121 -0.48 9.52 -12.22
C ARG A 121 -1.37 8.65 -13.09
N THR A 122 -1.26 8.82 -14.41
CA THR A 122 -1.95 7.98 -15.38
C THR A 122 -1.68 6.49 -15.14
N GLY A 123 -2.74 5.68 -15.21
CA GLY A 123 -2.70 4.23 -14.98
C GLY A 123 -2.89 3.80 -13.53
N GLN A 124 -2.85 4.74 -12.57
CA GLN A 124 -3.17 4.48 -11.17
C GLN A 124 -4.68 4.35 -10.98
N VAL A 125 -5.09 3.44 -10.11
CA VAL A 125 -6.50 3.25 -9.75
C VAL A 125 -6.78 4.02 -8.47
N ILE A 126 -7.90 4.73 -8.45
CA ILE A 126 -8.41 5.43 -7.27
C ILE A 126 -9.84 4.98 -6.97
N ARG A 127 -10.19 5.06 -5.70
CA ARG A 127 -11.55 4.85 -5.21
C ARG A 127 -12.35 6.15 -5.31
N ILE A 128 -13.50 6.09 -5.95
CA ILE A 128 -14.46 7.19 -6.01
C ILE A 128 -15.60 6.88 -5.03
N PRO A 129 -15.81 7.72 -4.00
CA PRO A 129 -16.90 7.51 -3.05
C PRO A 129 -18.27 7.69 -3.72
N ALA A 130 -19.30 7.00 -3.20
CA ALA A 130 -20.66 7.25 -3.65
C ALA A 130 -21.09 8.69 -3.35
N LYS A 131 -21.86 9.27 -4.27
CA LYS A 131 -22.52 10.55 -4.09
C LYS A 131 -23.49 10.45 -2.91
N THR A 132 -23.11 10.99 -1.76
CA THR A 132 -24.00 11.08 -0.61
C THR A 132 -25.02 12.20 -0.87
N PRO A 133 -26.33 12.00 -0.66
CA PRO A 133 -27.27 13.10 -0.65
C PRO A 133 -26.97 13.97 0.59
N GLU A 134 -26.56 15.22 0.35
CA GLU A 134 -26.34 16.34 1.32
C GLU A 134 -25.00 16.29 2.09
N THR A 135 -24.15 17.33 2.13
CA THR A 135 -24.40 18.79 2.22
C THR A 135 -23.87 19.53 1.00
N THR A 136 -24.76 20.26 0.32
CA THR A 136 -24.38 21.34 -0.59
C THR A 136 -23.55 22.37 0.16
N VAL A 137 -22.29 22.56 -0.23
CA VAL A 137 -21.73 23.91 -0.18
C VAL A 137 -22.64 24.73 -1.09
N GLU A 138 -23.34 25.72 -0.53
CA GLU A 138 -24.05 26.71 -1.31
C GLU A 138 -23.03 27.46 -2.17
N VAL A 139 -22.81 26.96 -3.38
CA VAL A 139 -22.53 27.83 -4.51
C VAL A 139 -23.88 28.42 -4.90
N PRO A 140 -24.02 29.76 -5.02
CA PRO A 140 -25.26 30.37 -5.49
C PRO A 140 -25.67 29.71 -6.80
N LYS A 141 -26.82 29.02 -6.79
CA LYS A 141 -27.43 28.45 -7.99
C LYS A 141 -27.81 29.60 -8.91
N GLU A 142 -26.98 29.86 -9.90
CA GLU A 142 -27.43 30.54 -11.11
C GLU A 142 -28.35 29.57 -11.85
N GLN A 143 -29.66 29.89 -11.86
CA GLN A 143 -30.66 29.13 -12.58
C GLN A 143 -30.41 29.23 -14.10
N PRO A 144 -30.54 28.12 -14.84
CA PRO A 144 -30.48 28.17 -16.29
C PRO A 144 -31.78 28.77 -16.84
N LYS A 145 -31.71 29.97 -17.40
CA LYS A 145 -32.72 30.46 -18.35
C LYS A 145 -32.34 30.03 -19.77
N GLU A 146 -33.28 29.32 -20.38
CA GLU A 146 -33.38 28.97 -21.80
C GLU A 146 -33.15 30.21 -22.71
N PRO A 147 -32.67 30.05 -23.97
CA PRO A 147 -32.19 31.19 -24.75
C PRO A 147 -33.36 32.05 -25.24
N GLU A 148 -33.66 33.11 -24.49
CA GLU A 148 -34.60 34.14 -24.89
C GLU A 148 -33.90 35.20 -25.76
N MET A 149 -34.48 35.43 -26.94
CA MET A 149 -34.03 36.38 -27.96
C MET A 149 -33.75 37.77 -27.39
N LEU A 150 -32.64 38.37 -27.85
CA LEU A 150 -32.24 39.76 -27.62
C LEU A 150 -33.41 40.75 -27.74
N LYS A 151 -33.80 41.38 -26.63
CA LYS A 151 -34.48 42.68 -26.60
C LYS A 151 -33.66 43.66 -25.74
N PRO A 152 -33.50 44.92 -26.14
CA PRO A 152 -32.63 45.87 -25.45
C PRO A 152 -33.16 46.20 -24.04
N ASN A 153 -32.26 46.11 -23.06
CA ASN A 153 -32.52 46.26 -21.63
C ASN A 153 -32.65 47.75 -21.23
N CYS A 154 -33.79 48.38 -21.57
CA CYS A 154 -34.08 49.79 -21.27
C CYS A 154 -34.54 49.98 -19.83
N ARG A 155 -33.82 50.79 -19.05
CA ARG A 155 -34.18 51.22 -17.69
C ARG A 155 -35.25 52.32 -17.70
N ASP A 156 -35.17 53.24 -18.66
CA ASP A 156 -36.10 54.38 -18.80
C ASP A 156 -36.17 54.85 -20.27
N MET A 157 -37.19 55.63 -20.63
CA MET A 157 -37.36 56.24 -21.95
C MET A 157 -37.28 57.77 -21.85
N HIS A 158 -36.17 58.35 -22.29
CA HIS A 158 -35.95 59.80 -22.24
C HIS A 158 -36.46 60.50 -23.50
N LYS A 159 -37.38 61.46 -23.34
CA LYS A 159 -37.85 62.30 -24.45
C LYS A 159 -36.92 63.50 -24.66
N VAL A 160 -36.23 63.53 -25.80
CA VAL A 160 -35.27 64.57 -26.16
C VAL A 160 -35.92 65.96 -26.19
N LYS A 161 -35.44 66.86 -25.34
CA LYS A 161 -35.80 68.28 -25.25
C LYS A 161 -34.97 69.14 -26.20
N ARG A 162 -35.32 70.43 -26.28
CA ARG A 162 -34.67 71.39 -27.19
C ARG A 162 -33.22 71.65 -26.72
N ARG A 163 -32.25 71.43 -27.62
CA ARG A 163 -30.79 71.62 -27.40
C ARG A 163 -30.07 70.55 -26.55
N GLU A 164 -30.68 69.39 -26.31
CA GLU A 164 -29.97 68.26 -25.72
C GLU A 164 -29.10 67.53 -26.75
N THR A 165 -28.02 66.92 -26.27
CA THR A 165 -27.00 66.18 -27.05
C THR A 165 -26.77 64.79 -26.42
N ILE A 166 -26.13 63.88 -27.16
CA ILE A 166 -25.80 62.52 -26.64
C ILE A 166 -25.01 62.65 -25.34
N TYR A 167 -24.02 63.54 -25.32
CA TYR A 167 -23.22 63.89 -24.13
C TYR A 167 -24.04 64.42 -22.95
N SER A 168 -25.00 65.33 -23.18
CA SER A 168 -25.77 65.90 -22.07
C SER A 168 -26.74 64.87 -21.47
N ILE A 169 -27.31 64.00 -22.30
CA ILE A 169 -28.24 62.94 -21.85
C ILE A 169 -27.47 61.81 -21.16
N SER A 170 -26.34 61.36 -21.72
CA SER A 170 -25.52 60.31 -21.09
C SER A 170 -25.03 60.73 -19.70
N ARG A 171 -24.63 62.00 -19.53
CA ARG A 171 -24.29 62.62 -18.24
C ARG A 171 -25.45 62.69 -17.26
N GLU A 172 -26.65 63.07 -17.71
CA GLU A 172 -27.84 63.15 -16.86
C GLU A 172 -28.18 61.80 -16.23
N TYR A 173 -28.02 60.71 -16.98
CA TYR A 173 -28.35 59.35 -16.53
C TYR A 173 -27.17 58.55 -15.98
N GLY A 174 -25.97 59.13 -15.91
CA GLY A 174 -24.77 58.48 -15.37
C GLY A 174 -24.27 57.29 -16.20
N ILE A 175 -24.41 57.35 -17.52
CA ILE A 175 -23.98 56.33 -18.48
C ILE A 175 -22.98 56.92 -19.50
N THR A 176 -22.28 56.06 -20.24
CA THR A 176 -21.39 56.51 -21.33
C THR A 176 -22.16 56.83 -22.61
N GLU A 177 -21.58 57.66 -23.50
CA GLU A 177 -22.16 57.93 -24.81
C GLU A 177 -22.25 56.65 -25.65
N GLU A 178 -21.25 55.77 -25.54
CA GLU A 178 -21.22 54.47 -26.21
C GLU A 178 -22.35 53.55 -25.75
N GLU A 179 -22.65 53.51 -24.45
CA GLU A 179 -23.78 52.74 -23.91
C GLU A 179 -25.12 53.28 -24.39
N LEU A 180 -25.27 54.61 -24.45
CA LEU A 180 -26.48 55.25 -24.96
C LEU A 180 -26.66 54.99 -26.48
N ILE A 181 -25.59 55.03 -27.28
CA ILE A 181 -25.62 54.72 -28.72
C ILE A 181 -25.83 53.22 -28.97
N ALA A 182 -25.27 52.34 -28.13
CA ALA A 182 -25.48 50.90 -28.24
C ALA A 182 -26.93 50.50 -27.96
N ALA A 183 -27.59 51.18 -27.02
CA ALA A 183 -29.00 50.98 -26.68
C ALA A 183 -29.97 51.58 -27.71
N ASN A 184 -29.50 52.52 -28.54
CA ASN A 184 -30.27 53.21 -29.58
C ASN A 184 -29.50 53.17 -30.92
N PRO A 185 -29.43 52.00 -31.60
CA PRO A 185 -28.63 51.81 -32.81
C PRO A 185 -28.94 52.80 -33.95
N GLU A 186 -30.13 53.39 -33.96
CA GLU A 186 -30.55 54.46 -34.87
C GLU A 186 -29.71 55.75 -34.76
N LEU A 187 -28.91 55.89 -33.69
CA LEU A 187 -27.98 57.00 -33.49
C LEU A 187 -26.63 56.81 -34.21
N LYS A 188 -26.34 55.65 -34.81
CA LYS A 188 -25.03 55.31 -35.43
C LYS A 188 -24.75 55.92 -36.82
N GLY A 189 -25.43 57.00 -37.20
CA GLY A 189 -25.22 57.71 -38.48
C GLY A 189 -25.04 59.22 -38.31
N GLU A 190 -24.71 59.94 -39.38
CA GLU A 190 -24.41 61.39 -39.37
C GLU A 190 -25.58 62.31 -38.98
N ASN A 191 -26.73 61.78 -38.56
CA ASN A 191 -27.89 62.57 -38.15
C ASN A 191 -28.17 62.52 -36.64
N LYS A 192 -27.80 63.66 -36.03
CA LYS A 192 -27.97 64.07 -34.64
C LYS A 192 -29.38 63.82 -34.10
N ILE A 193 -29.43 63.41 -32.83
CA ILE A 193 -30.60 63.41 -31.93
C ILE A 193 -31.75 64.32 -32.41
N LYS A 194 -32.94 63.73 -32.63
CA LYS A 194 -34.13 64.46 -33.11
C LYS A 194 -34.96 64.94 -31.92
N ARG A 195 -35.29 66.23 -31.89
CA ARG A 195 -36.18 66.81 -30.88
C ARG A 195 -37.50 66.02 -30.82
N GLY A 196 -37.90 65.62 -29.61
CA GLY A 196 -39.17 64.93 -29.37
C GLY A 196 -39.15 63.43 -29.58
N SER A 197 -38.03 62.83 -30.01
CA SER A 197 -37.87 61.37 -30.03
C SER A 197 -37.63 60.84 -28.61
N PHE A 198 -37.99 59.57 -28.39
CA PHE A 198 -37.69 58.86 -27.16
C PHE A 198 -36.43 58.02 -27.36
N LEU A 199 -35.51 58.08 -26.40
CA LEU A 199 -34.29 57.27 -26.36
C LEU A 199 -34.38 56.28 -25.20
N CYS A 200 -34.03 55.03 -25.44
CA CYS A 200 -33.83 53.99 -24.45
C CYS A 200 -32.59 54.31 -23.60
N ILE A 201 -32.76 54.54 -22.31
CA ILE A 201 -31.67 54.70 -21.36
C ILE A 201 -31.35 53.32 -20.77
N PRO A 202 -30.17 52.73 -21.01
CA PRO A 202 -29.79 51.45 -20.41
C PRO A 202 -29.47 51.59 -18.91
N TYR A 203 -29.46 50.48 -18.19
CA TYR A 203 -28.94 50.45 -16.82
C TYR A 203 -27.46 50.85 -16.81
N ALA A 204 -27.07 51.78 -15.93
CA ALA A 204 -25.66 52.10 -15.71
C ALA A 204 -24.95 50.85 -15.21
N ARG A 205 -23.90 50.41 -15.92
CA ARG A 205 -23.00 49.40 -15.37
C ARG A 205 -22.31 50.06 -14.18
N GLU A 206 -22.70 49.68 -12.97
CA GLU A 206 -21.85 49.91 -11.81
C GLU A 206 -20.45 49.45 -12.17
N ALA A 207 -19.46 50.32 -11.93
CA ALA A 207 -18.07 50.05 -12.17
C ALA A 207 -17.75 48.68 -11.57
N ARG A 208 -17.60 47.68 -12.44
CA ARG A 208 -17.13 46.37 -12.05
C ARG A 208 -15.81 46.60 -11.33
N PRO A 209 -15.57 46.00 -10.15
CA PRO A 209 -14.23 45.97 -9.63
C PRO A 209 -13.34 45.38 -10.73
N ASP A 210 -12.40 46.21 -11.16
CA ASP A 210 -11.44 45.90 -12.20
C ASP A 210 -10.68 44.63 -11.80
N LYS A 211 -10.60 43.68 -12.74
CA LYS A 211 -9.98 42.35 -12.62
C LYS A 211 -10.70 41.38 -11.66
N THR A 212 -11.63 40.60 -12.20
CA THR A 212 -11.61 39.17 -11.89
C THR A 212 -10.24 38.68 -12.33
N THR A 213 -9.31 38.52 -11.40
CA THR A 213 -8.19 37.59 -11.59
C THR A 213 -8.82 36.32 -12.14
N GLU A 214 -8.51 35.93 -13.37
CA GLU A 214 -8.61 34.54 -13.77
C GLU A 214 -7.77 33.77 -12.75
N GLN A 215 -8.43 33.25 -11.71
CA GLN A 215 -7.78 32.35 -10.77
C GLN A 215 -7.39 31.15 -11.60
N LYS A 216 -6.10 31.02 -11.86
CA LYS A 216 -5.52 29.82 -12.46
C LYS A 216 -6.11 28.62 -11.70
N PRO A 217 -6.69 27.62 -12.40
CA PRO A 217 -7.27 26.47 -11.73
C PRO A 217 -6.20 25.82 -10.85
N LEU A 218 -6.57 25.54 -9.59
CA LEU A 218 -5.70 24.90 -8.61
C LEU A 218 -5.09 23.64 -9.23
N THR A 219 -3.79 23.49 -9.07
CA THR A 219 -3.06 22.29 -9.46
C THR A 219 -3.41 21.15 -8.52
N ASP A 220 -3.24 19.90 -8.96
CA ASP A 220 -3.48 18.73 -8.10
C ASP A 220 -2.64 18.80 -6.81
N ARG A 221 -1.43 19.35 -6.89
CA ARG A 221 -0.58 19.56 -5.72
C ARG A 221 -1.22 20.50 -4.70
N GLU A 222 -1.69 21.67 -5.14
CA GLU A 222 -2.35 22.63 -4.26
C GLU A 222 -3.64 22.02 -3.67
N LEU A 223 -4.38 21.25 -4.46
CA LEU A 223 -5.56 20.53 -3.98
C LEU A 223 -5.23 19.49 -2.91
N PHE A 224 -4.17 18.70 -3.06
CA PHE A 224 -3.75 17.77 -2.01
C PHE A 224 -3.29 18.51 -0.75
N GLU A 225 -2.55 19.61 -0.88
CA GLU A 225 -2.07 20.41 0.26
C GLU A 225 -3.23 21.07 1.03
N GLU A 226 -4.26 21.57 0.33
CA GLU A 226 -5.46 22.15 0.95
C GLU A 226 -6.33 21.12 1.68
N ASN A 227 -6.38 19.88 1.18
CA ASN A 227 -7.21 18.80 1.72
C ASN A 227 -6.42 17.89 2.69
N ASP A 228 -5.16 18.21 2.99
CA ASP A 228 -4.36 17.45 3.96
C ASP A 228 -4.85 17.67 5.40
N LYS A 229 -4.97 16.57 6.14
CA LYS A 229 -5.42 16.61 7.53
C LYS A 229 -4.36 17.29 8.40
N LYS A 230 -4.78 18.33 9.15
CA LYS A 230 -3.90 19.01 10.13
C LYS A 230 -3.28 17.99 11.10
N ALA A 231 -1.97 18.10 11.28
CA ALA A 231 -1.21 17.24 12.17
C ALA A 231 -1.70 17.37 13.63
N LYS A 232 -2.10 16.26 14.25
CA LYS A 232 -2.45 16.18 15.67
C LYS A 232 -1.26 15.59 16.43
N LYS A 233 -0.69 16.35 17.36
CA LYS A 233 0.32 15.83 18.30
C LYS A 233 -0.37 15.12 19.46
N TYR A 234 0.24 14.05 19.96
CA TYR A 234 -0.26 13.31 21.12
C TYR A 234 0.64 13.57 22.32
N ALA A 235 0.12 14.28 23.32
CA ALA A 235 0.83 14.47 24.60
C ALA A 235 0.89 13.17 25.41
N THR A 236 -0.18 12.37 25.33
CA THR A 236 -0.29 11.02 25.88
C THR A 236 -0.75 10.10 24.76
N VAL A 237 -0.01 9.02 24.51
CA VAL A 237 -0.41 8.01 23.53
C VAL A 237 -1.37 7.02 24.19
N LYS A 238 -2.58 6.91 23.66
CA LYS A 238 -3.62 6.01 24.15
C LYS A 238 -3.64 4.73 23.33
N ALA A 239 -3.40 3.59 23.95
CA ALA A 239 -3.34 2.30 23.27
C ALA A 239 -4.25 1.27 23.91
N ALA A 240 -4.92 0.47 23.09
CA ALA A 240 -5.65 -0.70 23.54
C ALA A 240 -4.93 -2.00 23.13
N ILE A 241 -4.97 -3.01 23.99
CA ILE A 241 -4.45 -4.35 23.73
C ILE A 241 -5.61 -5.32 23.87
N ILE A 242 -5.95 -6.04 22.79
CA ILE A 242 -7.08 -6.97 22.75
C ILE A 242 -6.56 -8.35 22.35
N LEU A 243 -6.37 -9.21 23.35
CA LEU A 243 -5.76 -10.54 23.20
C LEU A 243 -6.46 -11.58 24.09
N PRO A 244 -6.41 -12.89 23.74
CA PRO A 244 -6.93 -13.95 24.61
C PRO A 244 -5.94 -14.23 25.75
N LEU A 245 -5.99 -13.41 26.79
CA LEU A 245 -5.04 -13.40 27.91
C LEU A 245 -5.38 -14.41 29.01
N LEU A 246 -6.65 -14.80 29.12
CA LEU A 246 -7.13 -15.72 30.15
C LEU A 246 -7.40 -17.11 29.56
N PRO A 247 -7.17 -18.21 30.31
CA PRO A 247 -7.31 -19.58 29.80
C PRO A 247 -8.78 -20.07 29.67
N GLU A 248 -9.78 -19.21 29.90
CA GLU A 248 -11.19 -19.59 29.87
C GLU A 248 -11.66 -19.90 28.44
N GLY A 249 -11.85 -21.19 28.14
CA GLY A 249 -12.22 -21.64 26.79
C GLY A 249 -11.08 -21.55 25.76
N ILE A 250 -9.84 -21.32 26.22
CA ILE A 250 -8.65 -21.12 25.39
C ILE A 250 -7.58 -22.12 25.80
N GLN A 251 -6.79 -22.63 24.84
CA GLN A 251 -5.67 -23.51 25.17
C GLN A 251 -4.63 -22.77 26.03
N LYS A 252 -4.19 -23.36 27.15
CA LYS A 252 -3.22 -22.75 28.06
C LYS A 252 -1.92 -22.30 27.36
N SER A 253 -1.45 -23.06 26.37
CA SER A 253 -0.26 -22.69 25.59
C SER A 253 -0.46 -21.41 24.79
N GLU A 254 -1.70 -21.13 24.38
CA GLU A 254 -2.06 -19.94 23.61
C GLU A 254 -2.17 -18.70 24.47
N SER A 255 -2.89 -18.79 25.60
CA SER A 255 -2.95 -17.68 26.55
C SER A 255 -1.56 -17.34 27.10
N THR A 256 -0.69 -18.34 27.30
CA THR A 256 0.71 -18.11 27.68
C THR A 256 1.47 -17.31 26.62
N ARG A 257 1.37 -17.67 25.32
CA ARG A 257 1.97 -16.88 24.22
C ARG A 257 1.49 -15.43 24.19
N MET A 258 0.18 -15.22 24.38
CA MET A 258 -0.41 -13.88 24.35
C MET A 258 0.03 -13.05 25.55
N LEU A 259 0.15 -13.69 26.71
CA LEU A 259 0.69 -13.05 27.90
C LEU A 259 2.15 -12.65 27.69
N GLU A 260 3.00 -13.50 27.10
CA GLU A 260 4.38 -13.13 26.77
C GLU A 260 4.43 -11.93 25.83
N TYR A 261 3.61 -11.91 24.77
CA TYR A 261 3.53 -10.76 23.86
C TYR A 261 3.14 -9.48 24.62
N TYR A 262 2.15 -9.55 25.50
CA TYR A 262 1.72 -8.40 26.30
C TYR A 262 2.83 -7.93 27.26
N GLU A 263 3.53 -8.84 27.94
CA GLU A 263 4.67 -8.54 28.80
C GLU A 263 5.80 -7.86 28.02
N GLY A 264 6.10 -8.34 26.82
CA GLY A 264 7.02 -7.69 25.89
C GLY A 264 6.64 -6.25 25.54
N LEU A 265 5.36 -6.03 25.22
CA LEU A 265 4.82 -4.71 24.92
C LEU A 265 4.93 -3.76 26.13
N LEU A 266 4.69 -4.25 27.35
CA LEU A 266 4.88 -3.46 28.57
C LEU A 266 6.36 -3.06 28.78
N MET A 267 7.32 -3.91 28.41
CA MET A 267 8.74 -3.55 28.45
C MET A 267 9.09 -2.44 27.43
N ALA A 268 8.41 -2.40 26.28
CA ALA A 268 8.56 -1.30 25.34
C ALA A 268 8.00 0.01 25.89
N VAL A 269 6.84 -0.07 26.56
CA VAL A 269 6.23 1.06 27.27
C VAL A 269 7.17 1.58 28.36
N ASP A 270 7.74 0.71 29.21
CA ASP A 270 8.72 1.11 30.23
C ASP A 270 9.91 1.84 29.60
N SER A 271 10.45 1.30 28.51
CA SER A 271 11.58 1.89 27.80
C SER A 271 11.27 3.30 27.28
N LEU A 272 10.06 3.53 26.75
CA LEU A 272 9.64 4.84 26.24
C LEU A 272 9.24 5.81 27.36
N LYS A 273 8.68 5.32 28.47
CA LYS A 273 8.38 6.16 29.65
C LYS A 273 9.65 6.76 30.24
N ARG A 274 10.75 5.99 30.29
CA ARG A 274 12.07 6.50 30.71
C ARG A 274 12.63 7.58 29.76
N GLN A 275 12.10 7.67 28.54
CA GLN A 275 12.40 8.72 27.56
C GLN A 275 11.42 9.91 27.63
N GLY A 276 10.54 9.94 28.64
CA GLY A 276 9.61 11.05 28.87
C GLY A 276 8.27 10.93 28.11
N VAL A 277 7.95 9.75 27.55
CA VAL A 277 6.67 9.55 26.84
C VAL A 277 5.59 9.11 27.82
N SER A 278 4.39 9.71 27.70
CA SER A 278 3.21 9.38 28.50
C SER A 278 2.27 8.44 27.76
N PHE A 279 1.68 7.46 28.48
CA PHE A 279 0.79 6.46 27.91
C PHE A 279 -0.45 6.21 28.78
N ASP A 280 -1.60 6.04 28.13
CA ASP A 280 -2.78 5.39 28.71
C ASP A 280 -2.96 4.03 28.03
N LEU A 281 -2.90 2.94 28.80
CA LEU A 281 -3.02 1.58 28.29
C LEU A 281 -4.32 0.92 28.76
N TYR A 282 -5.09 0.39 27.81
CA TYR A 282 -6.33 -0.32 28.07
C TYR A 282 -6.20 -1.77 27.58
N THR A 283 -6.19 -2.72 28.52
CA THR A 283 -5.98 -4.14 28.20
C THR A 283 -7.28 -4.91 28.38
N TYR A 284 -7.67 -5.68 27.37
CA TYR A 284 -8.89 -6.47 27.37
C TYR A 284 -8.62 -7.92 26.98
N ASN A 285 -9.25 -8.84 27.71
CA ASN A 285 -9.33 -10.24 27.30
C ASN A 285 -10.33 -10.39 26.16
N SER A 286 -9.90 -10.87 24.99
CA SER A 286 -10.80 -11.08 23.85
C SER A 286 -11.74 -12.28 24.03
N GLY A 287 -11.41 -13.20 24.94
CA GLY A 287 -12.09 -14.50 25.01
C GLY A 287 -11.70 -15.43 23.85
N PRO A 288 -12.37 -16.59 23.74
CA PRO A 288 -12.13 -17.59 22.69
C PRO A 288 -12.44 -17.06 21.28
N GLU A 289 -12.08 -17.83 20.25
CA GLU A 289 -12.18 -17.43 18.84
C GLU A 289 -13.58 -16.97 18.40
N ASN A 290 -14.64 -17.54 18.97
CA ASN A 290 -16.03 -17.21 18.66
C ASN A 290 -16.63 -16.11 19.55
N ALA A 291 -15.84 -15.48 20.43
CA ALA A 291 -16.33 -14.45 21.34
C ALA A 291 -16.67 -13.15 20.60
N SER A 292 -17.70 -12.44 21.07
CA SER A 292 -18.02 -11.12 20.55
C SER A 292 -17.16 -10.04 21.19
N LEU A 293 -16.64 -9.12 20.38
CA LEU A 293 -15.87 -7.97 20.86
C LEU A 293 -16.74 -6.74 21.19
N GLN A 294 -18.07 -6.81 21.00
CA GLN A 294 -18.94 -5.64 21.12
C GLN A 294 -18.95 -5.01 22.52
N SER A 295 -18.79 -5.82 23.58
CA SER A 295 -18.70 -5.35 24.96
C SER A 295 -17.39 -4.58 25.25
N ILE A 296 -16.33 -4.83 24.47
CA ILE A 296 -15.07 -4.10 24.53
C ILE A 296 -15.20 -2.82 23.70
N LEU A 297 -15.65 -2.94 22.44
CA LEU A 297 -15.70 -1.83 21.49
C LEU A 297 -16.72 -0.74 21.82
N SER A 298 -17.74 -1.05 22.63
CA SER A 298 -18.73 -0.08 23.10
C SER A 298 -18.23 0.79 24.27
N ARG A 299 -17.06 0.50 24.84
CA ARG A 299 -16.50 1.26 25.97
C ARG A 299 -16.11 2.68 25.54
N ARG A 300 -16.18 3.61 26.50
CA ARG A 300 -15.95 5.04 26.25
C ARG A 300 -14.50 5.30 25.84
N GLU A 301 -13.56 4.69 26.54
CA GLU A 301 -12.13 4.81 26.27
C GLU A 301 -11.76 4.33 24.86
N MET A 302 -12.43 3.30 24.34
CA MET A 302 -12.20 2.77 22.99
C MET A 302 -12.55 3.75 21.88
N GLN A 303 -13.35 4.79 22.16
CA GLN A 303 -13.72 5.78 21.15
C GLN A 303 -12.57 6.73 20.80
N ASP A 304 -11.58 6.85 21.70
CA ASP A 304 -10.52 7.87 21.63
C ASP A 304 -9.08 7.28 21.67
N VAL A 305 -8.93 5.94 21.63
CA VAL A 305 -7.58 5.34 21.53
C VAL A 305 -6.94 5.65 20.19
N ASN A 306 -5.62 5.79 20.16
CA ASN A 306 -4.87 6.08 18.92
C ASN A 306 -4.51 4.80 18.15
N ILE A 307 -4.42 3.69 18.86
CA ILE A 307 -3.95 2.41 18.34
C ILE A 307 -4.53 1.23 19.11
N ILE A 308 -4.78 0.13 18.40
CA ILE A 308 -5.19 -1.17 18.94
C ILE A 308 -4.15 -2.21 18.52
N PHE A 309 -3.63 -2.99 19.46
CA PHE A 309 -2.79 -4.15 19.20
C PHE A 309 -3.60 -5.44 19.36
N GLY A 310 -3.56 -6.29 18.34
CA GLY A 310 -4.35 -7.52 18.23
C GLY A 310 -5.16 -7.56 16.94
N PRO A 311 -6.02 -8.57 16.74
CA PRO A 311 -6.27 -9.72 17.60
C PRO A 311 -5.34 -10.91 17.27
N LEU A 312 -5.48 -12.00 18.03
CA LEU A 312 -4.92 -13.31 17.65
C LEU A 312 -5.74 -14.01 16.56
N TYR A 313 -7.06 -14.08 16.75
CA TYR A 313 -7.94 -14.87 15.90
C TYR A 313 -8.43 -14.11 14.67
N GLN A 314 -8.57 -14.82 13.56
CA GLN A 314 -9.01 -14.24 12.29
C GLN A 314 -10.45 -13.70 12.34
N GLN A 315 -11.34 -14.36 13.08
CA GLN A 315 -12.75 -13.96 13.23
C GLN A 315 -12.91 -12.58 13.91
N HIS A 316 -11.94 -12.20 14.73
CA HIS A 316 -11.92 -10.92 15.43
C HIS A 316 -11.39 -9.76 14.56
N ILE A 317 -10.73 -10.04 13.43
CA ILE A 317 -10.06 -9.00 12.63
C ILE A 317 -11.08 -8.08 11.97
N GLN A 318 -12.09 -8.63 11.29
CA GLN A 318 -13.08 -7.83 10.58
C GLN A 318 -13.81 -6.82 11.50
N PRO A 319 -14.42 -7.21 12.63
CA PRO A 319 -15.09 -6.25 13.51
C PRO A 319 -14.14 -5.20 14.08
N LEU A 320 -12.88 -5.56 14.37
CA LEU A 320 -11.87 -4.59 14.80
C LEU A 320 -11.46 -3.63 13.69
N ALA A 321 -11.27 -4.13 12.47
CA ALA A 321 -10.89 -3.33 11.32
C ALA A 321 -12.00 -2.32 10.98
N GLU A 322 -13.26 -2.75 10.95
CA GLU A 322 -14.41 -1.86 10.71
C GLU A 322 -14.52 -0.78 11.79
N PHE A 323 -14.36 -1.15 13.07
CA PHE A 323 -14.32 -0.19 14.17
C PHE A 323 -13.17 0.81 14.03
N ALA A 324 -11.97 0.30 13.76
CA ALA A 324 -10.74 1.07 13.60
C ALA A 324 -10.86 2.10 12.47
N GLN A 325 -11.37 1.69 11.31
CA GLN A 325 -11.61 2.58 10.16
C GLN A 325 -12.64 3.65 10.48
N LYS A 326 -13.76 3.30 11.12
CA LYS A 326 -14.81 4.25 11.49
C LYS A 326 -14.30 5.32 12.47
N LYS A 327 -13.30 5.00 13.27
CA LYS A 327 -12.77 5.86 14.33
C LYS A 327 -11.41 6.48 14.01
N ASP A 328 -10.85 6.21 12.84
CA ASP A 328 -9.50 6.65 12.44
C ASP A 328 -8.42 6.18 13.44
N ILE A 329 -8.53 4.92 13.87
CA ILE A 329 -7.66 4.26 14.86
C ILE A 329 -6.77 3.26 14.15
N ARG A 330 -5.47 3.23 14.44
CA ARG A 330 -4.55 2.23 13.85
C ARG A 330 -4.80 0.85 14.45
N LEU A 331 -4.94 -0.18 13.63
CA LEU A 331 -5.08 -1.57 14.06
C LEU A 331 -3.83 -2.37 13.67
N VAL A 332 -3.06 -2.81 14.66
CA VAL A 332 -1.85 -3.62 14.46
C VAL A 332 -2.16 -5.09 14.65
N ILE A 333 -2.13 -5.85 13.55
CA ILE A 333 -2.38 -7.30 13.49
C ILE A 333 -1.02 -8.04 13.58
N PRO A 334 -0.66 -8.62 14.73
CA PRO A 334 0.71 -9.09 14.97
C PRO A 334 1.00 -10.50 14.43
N PHE A 335 -0.01 -11.35 14.28
CA PHE A 335 0.19 -12.80 14.26
C PHE A 335 -0.15 -13.49 12.95
N THR A 336 -1.24 -13.12 12.28
CA THR A 336 -1.64 -13.78 11.02
C THR A 336 -1.04 -13.07 9.81
N SER A 337 -0.78 -13.81 8.73
CA SER A 337 -0.49 -13.28 7.39
C SER A 337 -1.62 -13.54 6.38
N LYS A 338 -2.71 -14.17 6.83
CA LYS A 338 -3.83 -14.65 5.99
C LYS A 338 -5.04 -13.73 6.02
N ASP A 339 -4.84 -12.46 6.35
CA ASP A 339 -5.91 -11.48 6.39
C ASP A 339 -5.99 -10.66 5.10
N ASN A 340 -7.21 -10.32 4.70
CA ASN A 340 -7.49 -9.50 3.53
C ASN A 340 -7.97 -8.09 3.88
N SER A 341 -8.23 -7.80 5.16
CA SER A 341 -8.70 -6.48 5.58
C SER A 341 -7.68 -5.39 5.24
N VAL A 342 -6.38 -5.72 5.29
CA VAL A 342 -5.29 -4.82 4.89
C VAL A 342 -5.44 -4.30 3.45
N PHE A 343 -6.06 -5.04 2.53
CA PHE A 343 -6.23 -4.57 1.15
C PHE A 343 -7.33 -3.53 0.96
N ARG A 344 -8.18 -3.30 1.98
CA ARG A 344 -9.37 -2.44 1.88
C ARG A 344 -9.52 -1.45 3.03
N ASN A 345 -8.70 -1.56 4.06
CA ASN A 345 -8.80 -0.75 5.27
C ASN A 345 -7.48 0.02 5.52
N PRO A 346 -7.51 1.36 5.45
CA PRO A 346 -6.30 2.17 5.51
C PRO A 346 -5.65 2.23 6.89
N CYS A 347 -6.37 1.81 7.93
CA CYS A 347 -5.93 1.85 9.31
C CYS A 347 -5.22 0.56 9.75
N VAL A 348 -5.24 -0.49 8.92
CA VAL A 348 -4.67 -1.81 9.27
C VAL A 348 -3.17 -1.82 9.02
N TYR A 349 -2.43 -2.33 9.99
CA TYR A 349 -1.01 -2.66 9.92
C TYR A 349 -0.83 -4.16 10.13
N GLN A 350 -0.42 -4.85 9.08
CA GLN A 350 -0.13 -6.27 9.10
C GLN A 350 1.36 -6.51 9.38
N ILE A 351 1.68 -7.08 10.54
CA ILE A 351 3.09 -7.37 10.91
C ILE A 351 3.67 -8.49 10.07
N ASN A 352 2.91 -9.57 9.87
CA ASN A 352 3.34 -10.70 9.06
C ASN A 352 2.96 -10.48 7.59
N THR A 353 3.98 -10.39 6.74
CA THR A 353 3.84 -10.14 5.31
C THR A 353 2.98 -11.21 4.64
N PRO A 354 1.97 -10.84 3.83
CA PRO A 354 1.27 -11.80 3.00
C PRO A 354 2.26 -12.53 2.07
N GLN A 355 2.02 -13.83 1.87
CA GLN A 355 3.00 -14.74 1.24
C GLN A 355 3.47 -14.29 -0.15
N SER A 356 2.60 -13.72 -0.99
CA SER A 356 2.98 -13.23 -2.32
C SER A 356 4.00 -12.10 -2.28
N TYR A 357 3.85 -11.18 -1.32
CA TYR A 357 4.79 -10.07 -1.12
C TYR A 357 6.10 -10.56 -0.52
N LEU A 358 6.03 -11.48 0.47
CA LEU A 358 7.21 -12.10 1.06
C LEU A 358 8.09 -12.76 -0.01
N TYR A 359 7.50 -13.60 -0.86
CA TYR A 359 8.24 -14.31 -1.89
C TYR A 359 8.85 -13.37 -2.93
N SER A 360 8.11 -12.33 -3.33
CA SER A 360 8.67 -11.30 -4.21
C SER A 360 9.94 -10.67 -3.63
N GLU A 361 9.92 -10.26 -2.35
CA GLU A 361 11.12 -9.70 -1.70
C GLU A 361 12.27 -10.71 -1.64
N VAL A 362 11.98 -11.97 -1.30
CA VAL A 362 13.01 -13.02 -1.25
C VAL A 362 13.66 -13.22 -2.61
N TYR A 363 12.88 -13.25 -3.70
CA TYR A 363 13.45 -13.42 -5.05
C TYR A 363 14.36 -12.25 -5.44
N ASP A 364 13.93 -11.02 -5.14
CA ASP A 364 14.75 -9.85 -5.42
C ASP A 364 16.05 -9.84 -4.63
N HIS A 365 15.99 -10.16 -3.34
CA HIS A 365 17.16 -10.22 -2.48
C HIS A 365 18.08 -11.37 -2.89
N PHE A 366 17.53 -12.53 -3.26
CA PHE A 366 18.28 -13.66 -3.80
C PHE A 366 19.10 -13.24 -5.03
N LEU A 367 18.44 -12.58 -5.99
CA LEU A 367 19.05 -12.17 -7.25
C LEU A 367 20.01 -10.97 -7.11
N ARG A 368 19.95 -10.25 -5.99
CA ARG A 368 20.95 -9.22 -5.61
C ARG A 368 22.14 -9.81 -4.86
N THR A 369 21.90 -10.88 -4.09
CA THR A 369 22.92 -11.53 -3.25
C THR A 369 23.86 -12.37 -4.11
N PHE A 370 23.31 -13.15 -5.03
CA PHE A 370 24.08 -14.06 -5.87
C PHE A 370 24.22 -13.49 -7.29
N SER A 371 25.45 -13.18 -7.66
CA SER A 371 25.80 -12.45 -8.89
C SER A 371 25.81 -13.32 -10.14
N ARG A 372 26.29 -14.58 -9.99
CA ARG A 372 26.37 -15.55 -11.09
C ARG A 372 25.90 -16.95 -10.62
N PRO A 373 24.62 -17.09 -10.24
CA PRO A 373 24.11 -18.32 -9.67
C PRO A 373 23.98 -19.46 -10.69
N ASN A 374 24.31 -20.68 -10.26
CA ASN A 374 23.85 -21.95 -10.83
C ASN A 374 22.94 -22.62 -9.79
N VAL A 375 21.64 -22.64 -10.04
CA VAL A 375 20.65 -23.08 -9.03
C VAL A 375 20.35 -24.57 -9.18
N ILE A 376 20.54 -25.32 -8.10
CA ILE A 376 20.35 -26.78 -8.07
C ILE A 376 19.22 -27.09 -7.10
N PHE A 377 18.05 -27.45 -7.63
CA PHE A 377 16.89 -27.83 -6.83
C PHE A 377 17.00 -29.29 -6.39
N ILE A 378 16.79 -29.54 -5.10
CA ILE A 378 16.72 -30.90 -4.54
C ILE A 378 15.25 -31.26 -4.30
N GLU A 379 14.71 -32.12 -5.15
CA GLU A 379 13.31 -32.53 -5.15
C GLU A 379 13.05 -33.56 -4.03
N ALA A 380 12.54 -33.05 -2.92
CA ALA A 380 12.12 -33.85 -1.77
C ALA A 380 10.91 -34.73 -2.15
N LYS A 381 10.91 -35.99 -1.69
CA LYS A 381 9.71 -36.85 -1.78
C LYS A 381 8.64 -36.46 -0.76
N GLU A 382 9.07 -36.03 0.42
CA GLU A 382 8.22 -35.63 1.53
C GLU A 382 8.20 -34.10 1.67
N GLY A 383 7.04 -33.52 2.01
CA GLY A 383 6.92 -32.06 2.22
C GLY A 383 7.07 -31.20 0.96
N ALA A 384 7.22 -31.80 -0.23
CA ALA A 384 7.43 -31.09 -1.50
C ALA A 384 6.33 -30.05 -1.83
N LYS A 385 5.11 -30.30 -1.36
CA LYS A 385 3.97 -29.40 -1.56
C LYS A 385 4.06 -28.13 -0.72
N GLU A 386 4.79 -28.14 0.40
CA GLU A 386 4.84 -27.01 1.35
C GLU A 386 5.48 -25.77 0.75
N LYS A 387 6.48 -25.96 -0.12
CA LYS A 387 7.22 -24.87 -0.77
C LYS A 387 6.94 -24.79 -2.27
N ALA A 388 5.90 -25.47 -2.76
CA ALA A 388 5.60 -25.55 -4.18
C ALA A 388 5.43 -24.15 -4.83
N ASP A 389 4.68 -23.26 -4.18
CA ASP A 389 4.45 -21.90 -4.68
C ASP A 389 5.75 -21.06 -4.71
N PHE A 390 6.59 -21.21 -3.69
CA PHE A 390 7.90 -20.56 -3.63
C PHE A 390 8.82 -21.06 -4.75
N ILE A 391 8.95 -22.37 -4.88
CA ILE A 391 9.81 -23.00 -5.88
C ILE A 391 9.33 -22.67 -7.29
N LYS A 392 8.01 -22.68 -7.53
CA LYS A 392 7.42 -22.27 -8.81
C LYS A 392 7.80 -20.83 -9.14
N GLY A 393 7.56 -19.88 -8.22
CA GLY A 393 7.87 -18.47 -8.45
C GLY A 393 9.36 -18.22 -8.66
N LEU A 394 10.24 -18.85 -7.87
CA LEU A 394 11.68 -18.73 -8.03
C LEU A 394 12.14 -19.28 -9.39
N LYS A 395 11.68 -20.47 -9.80
CA LYS A 395 12.00 -21.05 -11.12
C LYS A 395 11.57 -20.12 -12.27
N GLU A 396 10.46 -19.42 -12.12
CA GLU A 396 10.00 -18.45 -13.13
C GLU A 396 10.90 -17.20 -13.21
N GLU A 397 11.30 -16.64 -12.07
CA GLU A 397 12.26 -15.51 -12.02
C GLU A 397 13.59 -15.90 -12.66
N LEU A 398 14.14 -17.07 -12.30
CA LEU A 398 15.39 -17.60 -12.85
C LEU A 398 15.30 -17.78 -14.38
N ARG A 399 14.21 -18.40 -14.87
CA ARG A 399 13.98 -18.60 -16.31
C ARG A 399 13.89 -17.27 -17.07
N SER A 400 13.20 -16.27 -16.50
CA SER A 400 13.05 -14.96 -17.14
C SER A 400 14.39 -14.22 -17.34
N ARG A 401 15.38 -14.53 -16.50
CA ARG A 401 16.73 -13.95 -16.53
C ARG A 401 17.77 -14.88 -17.17
N SER A 402 17.33 -16.00 -17.76
CA SER A 402 18.21 -17.02 -18.35
C SER A 402 19.26 -17.58 -17.36
N ILE A 403 18.92 -17.66 -16.07
CA ILE A 403 19.79 -18.22 -15.04
C ILE A 403 19.76 -19.75 -15.10
N PRO A 404 20.92 -20.44 -15.09
CA PRO A 404 20.97 -21.90 -15.08
C PRO A 404 20.23 -22.52 -13.90
N MET A 405 19.44 -23.56 -14.18
CA MET A 405 18.78 -24.36 -13.15
C MET A 405 18.81 -25.85 -13.49
N VAL A 406 19.02 -26.69 -12.48
CA VAL A 406 18.96 -28.16 -12.56
C VAL A 406 18.08 -28.67 -11.41
N SER A 407 17.33 -29.75 -11.64
CA SER A 407 16.58 -30.47 -10.60
C SER A 407 17.23 -31.84 -10.39
N LEU A 408 17.44 -32.23 -9.13
CA LEU A 408 17.94 -33.54 -8.72
C LEU A 408 16.99 -34.14 -7.68
N ALA A 409 16.95 -35.47 -7.55
CA ALA A 409 16.15 -36.12 -6.51
C ALA A 409 16.82 -35.99 -5.13
N ASP A 410 16.04 -36.06 -4.04
CA ASP A 410 16.55 -35.99 -2.66
C ASP A 410 17.45 -37.15 -2.23
N ASN A 411 17.44 -38.26 -2.97
CA ASN A 411 18.33 -39.40 -2.79
C ASN A 411 19.54 -39.37 -3.75
N SER A 412 19.84 -38.22 -4.36
CA SER A 412 20.99 -38.09 -5.25
C SER A 412 22.29 -38.28 -4.47
N GLU A 413 23.14 -39.16 -4.99
CA GLU A 413 24.45 -39.42 -4.42
C GLU A 413 25.43 -38.28 -4.76
N GLU A 414 26.57 -38.27 -4.07
CA GLU A 414 27.65 -37.29 -4.22
C GLU A 414 27.98 -37.02 -5.70
N ALA A 415 28.22 -38.07 -6.50
CA ALA A 415 28.58 -37.92 -7.91
C ALA A 415 27.54 -37.13 -8.73
N SER A 416 26.25 -37.26 -8.42
CA SER A 416 25.18 -36.52 -9.11
C SER A 416 25.13 -35.06 -8.66
N LEU A 417 25.38 -34.79 -7.37
CA LEU A 417 25.47 -33.43 -6.83
C LEU A 417 26.66 -32.69 -7.46
N SER A 418 27.83 -33.34 -7.50
CA SER A 418 29.06 -32.78 -8.07
C SER A 418 28.94 -32.54 -9.57
N ALA A 419 28.31 -33.45 -10.32
CA ALA A 419 28.07 -33.28 -11.76
C ALA A 419 27.13 -32.10 -12.10
N ALA A 420 26.25 -31.69 -11.18
CA ALA A 420 25.37 -30.53 -11.38
C ALA A 420 26.04 -29.18 -11.09
N MET A 421 27.21 -29.17 -10.43
CA MET A 421 27.95 -27.96 -10.12
C MET A 421 28.66 -27.40 -11.37
N ARG A 422 28.91 -26.09 -11.39
CA ARG A 422 29.59 -25.38 -12.48
C ARG A 422 30.72 -24.52 -11.96
N ALA A 423 31.92 -24.72 -12.51
CA ALA A 423 33.10 -23.93 -12.15
C ALA A 423 32.92 -22.46 -12.53
N GLY A 424 33.33 -21.54 -11.67
CA GLY A 424 33.16 -20.10 -11.86
C GLY A 424 31.72 -19.59 -11.68
N TYR A 425 30.82 -20.42 -11.14
CA TYR A 425 29.46 -20.05 -10.72
C TYR A 425 29.31 -20.22 -9.20
N GLU A 426 28.36 -19.49 -8.63
CA GLU A 426 27.87 -19.70 -7.28
C GLU A 426 26.83 -20.85 -7.33
N ASN A 427 27.20 -22.05 -6.86
CA ASN A 427 26.34 -23.24 -6.91
C ASN A 427 25.40 -23.25 -5.71
N ILE A 428 24.12 -22.99 -5.94
CA ILE A 428 23.15 -22.77 -4.87
C ILE A 428 22.19 -23.95 -4.81
N PHE A 429 22.29 -24.73 -3.75
CA PHE A 429 21.43 -25.87 -3.48
C PHE A 429 20.16 -25.41 -2.76
N ILE A 430 18.99 -25.74 -3.32
CA ILE A 430 17.69 -25.34 -2.77
C ILE A 430 16.79 -26.59 -2.67
N PRO A 431 16.58 -27.15 -1.47
CA PRO A 431 15.62 -28.23 -1.32
C PRO A 431 14.19 -27.73 -1.52
N THR A 432 13.33 -28.54 -2.14
CA THR A 432 11.90 -28.21 -2.35
C THR A 432 11.04 -28.43 -1.10
N SER A 433 11.66 -28.79 0.02
CA SER A 433 11.04 -28.87 1.35
C SER A 433 11.96 -28.21 2.38
N GLY A 434 11.37 -27.56 3.37
CA GLY A 434 12.08 -27.07 4.55
C GLY A 434 11.95 -28.01 5.75
N SER A 435 11.59 -29.28 5.55
CA SER A 435 11.48 -30.24 6.64
C SER A 435 12.86 -30.67 7.17
N ASN A 436 12.92 -30.98 8.47
CA ASN A 436 14.15 -31.49 9.09
C ASN A 436 14.58 -32.83 8.46
N LEU A 437 13.62 -33.68 8.09
CA LEU A 437 13.88 -34.97 7.47
C LEU A 437 14.58 -34.83 6.10
N THR A 438 14.19 -33.84 5.30
CA THR A 438 14.86 -33.53 4.03
C THR A 438 16.31 -33.14 4.26
N LEU A 439 16.60 -32.33 5.29
CA LEU A 439 17.97 -31.95 5.62
C LEU A 439 18.81 -33.12 6.11
N ILE A 440 18.27 -33.97 6.99
CA ILE A 440 18.97 -35.17 7.49
C ILE A 440 19.41 -36.07 6.32
N LYS A 441 18.58 -36.19 5.28
CA LYS A 441 18.92 -36.95 4.06
C LYS A 441 19.94 -36.23 3.18
N LEU A 442 19.79 -34.91 2.98
CA LEU A 442 20.61 -34.14 2.04
C LEU A 442 22.02 -33.82 2.55
N LEU A 443 22.15 -33.39 3.81
CA LEU A 443 23.38 -32.80 4.33
C LEU A 443 24.60 -33.73 4.27
N PRO A 444 24.50 -35.05 4.58
CA PRO A 444 25.67 -35.94 4.49
C PRO A 444 26.23 -36.06 3.06
N HIS A 445 25.36 -36.13 2.05
CA HIS A 445 25.79 -36.24 0.65
C HIS A 445 26.32 -34.91 0.12
N LEU A 446 25.68 -33.79 0.49
CA LEU A 446 26.09 -32.47 0.04
C LEU A 446 27.41 -32.01 0.68
N THR A 447 27.61 -32.25 1.97
CA THR A 447 28.89 -31.95 2.63
C THR A 447 30.03 -32.77 2.03
N LEU A 448 29.80 -34.06 1.74
CA LEU A 448 30.80 -34.88 1.06
C LEU A 448 31.17 -34.33 -0.32
N ALA A 449 30.18 -33.95 -1.15
CA ALA A 449 30.41 -33.37 -2.46
C ALA A 449 31.21 -32.06 -2.38
N VAL A 450 30.87 -31.18 -1.43
CA VAL A 450 31.60 -29.91 -1.22
C VAL A 450 33.04 -30.14 -0.74
N ARG A 451 33.28 -31.15 0.11
CA ARG A 451 34.64 -31.50 0.56
C ARG A 451 35.53 -32.03 -0.56
N GLN A 452 34.95 -32.78 -1.50
CA GLN A 452 35.69 -33.32 -2.65
C GLN A 452 36.00 -32.26 -3.72
N HIS A 453 35.27 -31.13 -3.70
CA HIS A 453 35.40 -30.03 -4.65
C HIS A 453 35.58 -28.67 -3.96
N PRO A 454 36.68 -28.46 -3.19
CA PRO A 454 36.89 -27.24 -2.41
C PRO A 454 37.03 -25.97 -3.26
N GLU A 455 37.38 -26.10 -4.55
CA GLU A 455 37.46 -25.01 -5.52
C GLU A 455 36.09 -24.46 -5.93
N MET A 456 35.02 -25.22 -5.69
CA MET A 456 33.66 -24.85 -6.09
C MET A 456 33.01 -23.97 -5.03
N GLN A 457 32.43 -22.85 -5.46
CA GLN A 457 31.62 -22.01 -4.58
C GLN A 457 30.25 -22.65 -4.43
N CYS A 458 29.95 -23.17 -3.25
CA CYS A 458 28.73 -23.88 -2.93
C CYS A 458 28.03 -23.22 -1.75
N HIS A 459 26.71 -23.04 -1.89
CA HIS A 459 25.83 -22.45 -0.89
C HIS A 459 24.59 -23.33 -0.74
N LEU A 460 24.11 -23.49 0.50
CA LEU A 460 22.79 -24.04 0.76
C LEU A 460 21.82 -22.87 1.01
N PHE A 461 20.66 -22.84 0.35
CA PHE A 461 19.63 -21.81 0.57
C PHE A 461 18.29 -22.43 0.94
N GLY A 462 17.68 -21.96 2.02
CA GLY A 462 16.46 -22.56 2.57
C GLY A 462 15.52 -21.61 3.29
N TYR A 463 14.88 -22.11 4.34
CA TYR A 463 13.59 -21.61 4.81
C TYR A 463 13.59 -21.19 6.29
N PRO A 464 12.66 -20.33 6.71
CA PRO A 464 12.62 -19.80 8.08
C PRO A 464 12.57 -20.86 9.18
N GLU A 465 11.90 -22.00 8.95
CA GLU A 465 11.77 -23.06 9.95
C GLU A 465 13.11 -23.70 10.34
N TRP A 466 14.18 -23.49 9.56
CA TRP A 466 15.52 -24.00 9.86
C TRP A 466 16.07 -23.45 11.18
N GLN A 467 15.56 -22.31 11.63
CA GLN A 467 15.83 -21.74 12.95
C GLN A 467 15.50 -22.70 14.10
N THR A 468 14.48 -23.54 13.94
CA THR A 468 13.97 -24.41 15.01
C THR A 468 14.88 -25.61 15.31
N TYR A 469 15.67 -26.03 14.34
CA TYR A 469 16.58 -27.18 14.44
C TYR A 469 18.02 -26.82 14.01
N THR A 470 18.36 -25.52 13.97
CA THR A 470 19.71 -25.04 13.65
C THR A 470 20.77 -25.68 14.55
N LYS A 471 20.45 -25.95 15.81
CA LYS A 471 21.38 -26.57 16.77
C LYS A 471 21.85 -27.95 16.32
N ASP A 472 20.99 -28.71 15.66
CA ASP A 472 21.28 -30.09 15.25
C ASP A 472 22.14 -30.15 13.97
N HIS A 473 22.16 -29.06 13.18
CA HIS A 473 22.82 -28.99 11.87
C HIS A 473 23.89 -27.91 11.77
N LEU A 474 24.30 -27.32 12.90
CA LEU A 474 25.10 -26.10 12.93
C LEU A 474 26.44 -26.24 12.19
N GLU A 475 27.13 -27.37 12.39
CA GLU A 475 28.41 -27.66 11.72
C GLU A 475 28.24 -27.71 10.20
N SER A 476 27.24 -28.47 9.71
CA SER A 476 26.94 -28.55 8.28
C SER A 476 26.49 -27.20 7.71
N PHE A 477 25.76 -26.39 8.49
CA PHE A 477 25.34 -25.07 8.03
C PHE A 477 26.51 -24.13 7.76
N PHE A 478 27.51 -24.10 8.66
CA PHE A 478 28.73 -23.33 8.44
C PHE A 478 29.57 -23.88 7.28
N GLU A 479 29.73 -25.20 7.19
CA GLU A 479 30.49 -25.83 6.12
C GLU A 479 29.93 -25.55 4.73
N LEU A 480 28.60 -25.50 4.61
CA LEU A 480 27.89 -25.29 3.35
C LEU A 480 27.59 -23.83 3.02
N ASP A 481 28.13 -22.87 3.78
CA ASP A 481 27.84 -21.44 3.65
C ASP A 481 26.32 -21.18 3.53
N THR A 482 25.58 -21.59 4.56
CA THR A 482 24.12 -21.74 4.48
C THR A 482 23.37 -20.43 4.68
N TYR A 483 22.33 -20.23 3.89
CA TYR A 483 21.38 -19.13 3.94
C TYR A 483 19.98 -19.62 4.23
N PHE A 484 19.21 -18.87 5.01
CA PHE A 484 17.75 -18.93 4.96
C PHE A 484 17.16 -17.54 5.05
N TYR A 485 16.02 -17.32 4.40
CA TYR A 485 15.27 -16.08 4.55
C TYR A 485 14.37 -16.13 5.78
N SER A 486 14.08 -14.98 6.38
CA SER A 486 13.04 -14.85 7.42
C SER A 486 12.55 -13.41 7.55
N SER A 487 11.38 -13.23 8.16
CA SER A 487 10.82 -11.93 8.56
C SER A 487 11.07 -11.60 10.04
N PHE A 488 11.53 -12.57 10.83
CA PHE A 488 11.94 -12.42 12.23
C PHE A 488 13.19 -13.26 12.54
N TYR A 489 14.18 -12.67 13.21
CA TYR A 489 15.39 -13.39 13.63
C TYR A 489 16.09 -12.64 14.74
N THR A 490 16.39 -13.38 15.80
CA THR A 490 17.11 -12.90 16.97
C THR A 490 18.44 -13.62 17.09
N ASN A 491 19.53 -12.86 17.01
CA ASN A 491 20.82 -13.37 17.46
C ASN A 491 20.90 -13.19 18.99
N ASN A 492 20.77 -14.29 19.72
CA ASN A 492 20.74 -14.29 21.19
C ASN A 492 22.08 -13.83 21.82
N LEU A 493 23.18 -13.83 21.05
CA LEU A 493 24.49 -13.34 21.50
C LEU A 493 24.59 -11.82 21.50
N LEU A 494 23.66 -11.12 20.83
CA LEU A 494 23.69 -9.66 20.82
C LEU A 494 23.34 -9.10 22.21
N PRO A 495 24.03 -8.03 22.65
CA PRO A 495 23.75 -7.38 23.94
C PRO A 495 22.28 -7.00 24.11
N ALA A 496 21.61 -6.56 23.04
CA ALA A 496 20.18 -6.22 23.08
C ALA A 496 19.29 -7.42 23.46
N ALA A 497 19.49 -8.58 22.83
CA ALA A 497 18.73 -9.80 23.12
C ALA A 497 19.03 -10.35 24.53
N SER A 498 20.31 -10.33 24.92
CA SER A 498 20.74 -10.75 26.26
C SER A 498 20.19 -9.83 27.36
N ASN A 499 20.24 -8.51 27.15
CA ASN A 499 19.67 -7.53 28.08
C ASN A 499 18.15 -7.67 28.19
N PHE A 500 17.46 -7.85 27.06
CA PHE A 500 16.02 -8.08 27.05
C PHE A 500 15.65 -9.32 27.86
N THR A 501 16.32 -10.45 27.60
CA THR A 501 16.06 -11.71 28.32
C THR A 501 16.31 -11.57 29.83
N ARG A 502 17.39 -10.90 30.22
CA ARG A 502 17.68 -10.64 31.64
C ARG A 502 16.63 -9.75 32.29
N ASN A 503 16.22 -8.67 31.63
CA ASN A 503 15.20 -7.76 32.14
C ASN A 503 13.83 -8.45 32.21
N TYR A 504 13.50 -9.28 31.23
CA TYR A 504 12.27 -10.06 31.20
C TYR A 504 12.20 -11.01 32.41
N ARG A 505 13.28 -11.76 32.69
CA ARG A 505 13.39 -12.59 33.91
C ARG A 505 13.26 -11.76 35.18
N HIS A 506 13.88 -10.59 35.23
CA HIS A 506 13.85 -9.72 36.41
C HIS A 506 12.42 -9.24 36.71
N TRP A 507 11.67 -8.79 35.70
CA TRP A 507 10.32 -8.27 35.87
C TRP A 507 9.25 -9.34 36.07
N TYR A 508 9.37 -10.47 35.38
CA TYR A 508 8.30 -11.48 35.32
C TYR A 508 8.63 -12.79 36.04
N GLY A 509 9.85 -12.96 36.55
CA GLY A 509 10.25 -14.14 37.32
C GLY A 509 10.28 -15.44 36.52
N LYS A 510 10.30 -15.37 35.18
CA LYS A 510 10.27 -16.53 34.28
C LYS A 510 11.11 -16.30 33.02
N ASP A 511 11.43 -17.40 32.35
CA ASP A 511 12.06 -17.41 31.04
C ASP A 511 11.05 -17.24 29.90
N LEU A 512 11.52 -16.74 28.76
CA LEU A 512 10.76 -16.76 27.51
C LEU A 512 10.67 -18.20 26.99
N GLU A 513 9.52 -18.59 26.46
CA GLU A 513 9.39 -19.85 25.73
C GLU A 513 10.34 -19.89 24.51
N GLU A 514 11.06 -21.00 24.36
CA GLU A 514 11.97 -21.21 23.23
C GLU A 514 11.18 -21.58 21.97
N ARG A 515 10.64 -20.54 21.32
CA ARG A 515 9.85 -20.65 20.10
C ARG A 515 10.16 -19.50 19.14
N TYR A 516 9.80 -19.69 17.87
CA TYR A 516 10.11 -18.77 16.78
C TYR A 516 8.83 -18.33 16.07
N PRO A 517 8.50 -17.03 16.05
CA PRO A 517 9.15 -15.93 16.76
C PRO A 517 9.00 -16.04 18.30
N LYS A 518 9.90 -15.41 19.07
CA LYS A 518 9.71 -15.22 20.51
C LYS A 518 8.66 -14.14 20.73
N TYR A 519 7.55 -14.48 21.40
CA TYR A 519 6.38 -13.61 21.51
C TYR A 519 6.65 -12.38 22.38
N GLY A 520 7.40 -12.52 23.47
CA GLY A 520 7.84 -11.37 24.27
C GLY A 520 8.70 -10.38 23.49
N ILE A 521 9.64 -10.86 22.66
CA ILE A 521 10.44 -9.95 21.82
C ILE A 521 9.58 -9.32 20.72
N LEU A 522 8.66 -10.09 20.13
CA LEU A 522 7.73 -9.57 19.13
C LEU A 522 6.87 -8.45 19.71
N GLY A 523 6.32 -8.62 20.93
CA GLY A 523 5.53 -7.60 21.62
C GLY A 523 6.33 -6.35 21.96
N PHE A 524 7.60 -6.51 22.32
CA PHE A 524 8.52 -5.40 22.52
C PHE A 524 8.76 -4.62 21.22
N ASP A 525 9.15 -5.31 20.15
CA ASP A 525 9.49 -4.67 18.88
C ASP A 525 8.27 -3.94 18.29
N THR A 526 7.09 -4.58 18.27
CA THR A 526 5.86 -3.95 17.75
C THR A 526 5.43 -2.79 18.64
N GLY A 527 5.40 -2.97 19.96
CA GLY A 527 5.06 -1.92 20.91
C GLY A 527 5.99 -0.72 20.76
N TYR A 528 7.30 -0.95 20.73
CA TYR A 528 8.30 0.11 20.65
C TYR A 528 8.20 0.89 19.35
N PHE A 529 8.05 0.21 18.21
CA PHE A 529 7.90 0.85 16.91
C PHE A 529 6.71 1.82 16.87
N PHE A 530 5.50 1.31 17.12
CA PHE A 530 4.30 2.12 16.96
C PHE A 530 4.15 3.18 18.03
N LEU A 531 4.44 2.86 19.29
CA LEU A 531 4.28 3.81 20.39
C LEU A 531 5.29 4.96 20.29
N LYS A 532 6.53 4.68 19.88
CA LYS A 532 7.53 5.72 19.58
C LYS A 532 7.12 6.56 18.38
N GLY A 533 6.65 5.92 17.31
CA GLY A 533 6.18 6.62 16.12
C GLY A 533 5.05 7.59 16.44
N LEU A 534 4.05 7.14 17.19
CA LEU A 534 2.91 7.96 17.59
C LEU A 534 3.30 9.08 18.55
N SER A 535 4.26 8.86 19.46
CA SER A 535 4.70 9.93 20.36
C SER A 535 5.49 11.02 19.64
N GLN A 536 6.25 10.68 18.60
CA GLN A 536 7.06 11.63 17.82
C GLN A 536 6.23 12.36 16.76
N TYR A 537 5.41 11.63 16.01
CA TYR A 537 4.75 12.14 14.80
C TYR A 537 3.23 12.31 14.94
N GLY A 538 2.65 11.83 16.04
CA GLY A 538 1.22 11.96 16.28
C GLY A 538 0.39 11.31 15.16
N SER A 539 -0.60 12.03 14.64
CA SER A 539 -1.44 11.54 13.53
C SER A 539 -0.70 11.44 12.19
N LYS A 540 0.55 11.92 12.09
CA LYS A 540 1.37 11.96 10.87
C LYS A 540 2.45 10.85 10.84
N LEU A 541 2.23 9.75 11.57
CA LEU A 541 3.13 8.61 11.61
C LEU A 541 3.43 8.04 10.21
N GLU A 542 2.39 7.82 9.40
CA GLU A 542 2.45 7.24 8.05
C GLU A 542 3.38 8.03 7.13
N ASP A 543 3.33 9.36 7.23
CA ASP A 543 4.13 10.29 6.42
C ASP A 543 5.60 10.33 6.84
N ASN A 544 5.96 9.67 7.96
CA ASN A 544 7.30 9.71 8.55
C ASN A 544 7.83 8.30 8.91
N LEU A 545 7.29 7.24 8.31
CA LEU A 545 7.72 5.86 8.57
C LEU A 545 9.20 5.63 8.22
N ASP A 546 9.70 6.28 7.18
CA ASP A 546 11.10 6.26 6.74
C ASP A 546 12.06 6.98 7.69
N ARG A 547 11.55 7.96 8.46
CA ARG A 547 12.30 8.74 9.44
C ARG A 547 12.28 8.13 10.84
N LEU A 548 11.44 7.12 11.07
CA LEU A 548 11.31 6.48 12.38
C LEU A 548 12.50 5.54 12.63
N GLN A 549 13.48 6.03 13.37
CA GLN A 549 14.65 5.22 13.75
C GLN A 549 14.33 4.30 14.93
N VAL A 550 14.39 2.99 14.70
CA VAL A 550 14.27 1.95 15.71
C VAL A 550 15.33 0.86 15.50
N ASN A 551 15.73 0.21 16.59
CA ASN A 551 16.64 -0.92 16.57
C ASN A 551 15.91 -2.15 17.14
N PRO A 552 15.09 -2.83 16.34
CA PRO A 552 14.35 -3.99 16.80
C PRO A 552 15.28 -5.16 17.11
N ILE A 553 14.89 -5.97 18.08
CA ILE A 553 15.68 -7.11 18.57
C ILE A 553 15.49 -8.33 17.65
N GLN A 554 14.27 -8.56 17.19
CA GLN A 554 13.87 -9.74 16.42
C GLN A 554 13.27 -9.38 15.06
N THR A 555 12.27 -8.50 15.07
CA THR A 555 11.42 -8.22 13.91
C THR A 555 11.71 -6.82 13.37
N GLY A 556 12.33 -6.75 12.18
CA GLY A 556 12.52 -5.47 11.50
C GLY A 556 11.22 -4.97 10.86
N PHE A 557 11.10 -3.65 10.69
CA PHE A 557 9.90 -3.02 10.12
C PHE A 557 10.24 -2.19 8.89
N LYS A 558 9.57 -2.48 7.77
CA LYS A 558 9.57 -1.71 6.53
C LYS A 558 8.14 -1.67 6.01
N PHE A 559 7.31 -0.82 6.62
CA PHE A 559 5.90 -0.74 6.27
C PHE A 559 5.70 -0.05 4.92
N GLN A 560 4.90 -0.67 4.06
CA GLN A 560 4.48 -0.10 2.79
C GLN A 560 2.98 -0.26 2.64
N ARG A 561 2.33 0.78 2.11
CA ARG A 561 0.90 0.74 1.81
C ARG A 561 0.65 -0.19 0.61
N VAL A 562 -0.40 -1.00 0.67
CA VAL A 562 -0.68 -2.02 -0.37
C VAL A 562 -1.42 -1.49 -1.61
N ASN A 563 -2.10 -0.35 -1.48
CA ASN A 563 -2.75 0.42 -2.54
C ASN A 563 -3.24 1.77 -1.97
N ASN A 564 -3.93 2.61 -2.75
CA ASN A 564 -4.32 3.96 -2.34
C ASN A 564 -5.37 4.03 -1.19
N TRP A 565 -6.12 2.96 -0.91
CA TRP A 565 -7.17 2.91 0.12
C TRP A 565 -6.98 1.81 1.17
N GLY A 566 -6.03 0.91 0.96
CA GLY A 566 -5.67 -0.18 1.86
C GLY A 566 -4.64 0.26 2.90
N GLY A 567 -4.36 -0.63 3.84
CA GLY A 567 -3.44 -0.45 4.95
C GLY A 567 -2.00 -0.79 4.57
N PHE A 568 -1.21 -1.14 5.58
CA PHE A 568 0.22 -1.33 5.49
C PHE A 568 0.60 -2.78 5.76
N ILE A 569 1.53 -3.30 4.96
CA ILE A 569 2.21 -4.57 5.21
C ILE A 569 3.67 -4.31 5.55
N ASN A 570 4.22 -5.08 6.49
CA ASN A 570 5.66 -5.09 6.69
C ASN A 570 6.31 -5.87 5.54
N ARG A 571 7.23 -5.26 4.80
CA ARG A 571 8.00 -5.93 3.72
C ARG A 571 9.44 -6.24 4.12
N LYS A 572 9.78 -6.11 5.40
CA LYS A 572 11.13 -6.43 5.86
C LYS A 572 11.38 -7.93 5.75
N VAL A 573 12.46 -8.27 5.03
CA VAL A 573 13.01 -9.62 4.92
C VAL A 573 14.51 -9.50 5.08
N PHE A 574 15.13 -10.47 5.74
CA PHE A 574 16.57 -10.57 5.83
C PHE A 574 16.98 -12.01 5.51
N PHE A 575 18.26 -12.19 5.14
CA PHE A 575 18.87 -13.50 5.04
C PHE A 575 19.76 -13.74 6.26
N VAL A 576 19.65 -14.92 6.85
CA VAL A 576 20.57 -15.38 7.89
C VAL A 576 21.58 -16.27 7.21
N ARG A 577 22.86 -15.92 7.33
CA ARG A 577 23.97 -16.62 6.70
C ARG A 577 24.92 -17.21 7.75
N PHE A 578 25.23 -18.49 7.62
CA PHE A 578 26.25 -19.21 8.38
C PHE A 578 27.48 -19.34 7.49
N THR A 579 28.51 -18.53 7.71
CA THR A 579 29.69 -18.50 6.85
C THR A 579 30.66 -19.64 7.13
N LYS A 580 31.48 -20.01 6.15
CA LYS A 580 32.58 -21.00 6.34
C LYS A 580 33.60 -20.59 7.42
N ASN A 581 33.63 -19.30 7.79
CA ASN A 581 34.50 -18.78 8.84
C ASN A 581 33.85 -18.82 10.24
N TYR A 582 32.76 -19.56 10.41
CA TYR A 582 31.99 -19.65 11.66
C TYR A 582 31.36 -18.33 12.11
N GLU A 583 31.09 -17.41 11.16
CA GLU A 583 30.35 -16.18 11.43
C GLU A 583 28.87 -16.34 11.10
N LEU A 584 28.02 -15.80 11.98
CA LEU A 584 26.58 -15.73 11.80
C LEU A 584 26.20 -14.30 11.42
N LEU A 585 25.79 -14.11 10.17
CA LEU A 585 25.45 -12.79 9.62
C LEU A 585 23.94 -12.68 9.40
N LYS A 586 23.37 -11.53 9.78
CA LYS A 586 22.02 -11.11 9.41
C LYS A 586 22.14 -10.07 8.30
N LEU A 587 21.92 -10.50 7.06
CA LEU A 587 21.98 -9.66 5.86
C LEU A 587 20.66 -8.91 5.72
N ASP A 588 20.75 -7.59 5.91
CA ASP A 588 19.60 -6.70 5.76
C ASP A 588 19.62 -6.00 4.39
N PHE A 589 18.45 -5.78 3.81
CA PHE A 589 18.25 -5.27 2.46
C PHE A 589 17.42 -3.98 2.47
N ASP A 590 17.91 -2.99 3.22
CA ASP A 590 17.27 -1.67 3.34
C ASP A 590 17.30 -0.86 2.03
#